data_AF-A0A514LG94-F1
#
_entry.id   AF-A0A514LG94-F1
#
_cell.length_a   1.000
_cell.length_b   1.000
_cell.length_c   1.000
_cell.angle_alpha   90.00
_cell.angle_beta   90.00
_cell.angle_gamma   90.00
#
_symmetry.space_group_name_H-M   'P 1'
#
loop_
_entity.id
_entity.type
_entity.pdbx_description
1 polymer ?
#
loop_
_entity_poly.entity_id
_entity_poly.type
_entity_poly.pdbx_seq_one_letter_code
_entity_poly.pdbx_strand_id
1 'polypeptide(L)'
;MDAIYVKVARHKEDGLYLESDRNPEQLLTPTGRLLADSDNFALVYIFDSEGAFVQVHIPEEFWPDLNKSHQERTPIYLDTSSVEFADIHEELDMFLDIIQGNNNYGPEMVDAVEKHFPVPADD
;
A
#
# COMPACT_ATOMS: atom_id res chain seq x y z
N MET A 1 15.42 -0.79 10.06
CA MET A 1 14.56 -0.14 9.05
C MET A 1 13.51 0.61 9.83
N ASP A 2 13.28 1.87 9.48
CA ASP A 2 12.28 2.68 10.17
C ASP A 2 10.89 2.32 9.62
N ALA A 3 9.90 2.12 10.50
CA ALA A 3 8.57 1.63 10.10
C ALA A 3 7.47 2.60 10.54
N ILE A 4 6.62 3.00 9.60
CA ILE A 4 5.48 3.89 9.81
C ILE A 4 4.22 3.07 9.53
N TYR A 5 3.21 3.19 10.37
CA TYR A 5 1.98 2.39 10.25
C TYR A 5 0.80 3.29 9.95
N VAL A 6 0.07 2.99 8.87
CA VAL A 6 -1.19 3.65 8.56
C VAL A 6 -2.22 3.35 9.65
N LYS A 7 -2.98 4.38 10.02
CA LYS A 7 -4.01 4.34 11.07
C LYS A 7 -5.37 4.84 10.59
N VAL A 8 -5.42 5.67 9.55
CA VAL A 8 -6.68 6.15 8.97
C VAL A 8 -6.51 6.29 7.46
N ALA A 9 -7.56 5.94 6.72
CA ALA A 9 -7.71 6.21 5.29
C ALA A 9 -8.83 7.24 5.07
N ARG A 10 -8.57 8.27 4.25
CA ARG A 10 -9.57 9.27 3.87
C ARG A 10 -9.52 9.57 2.38
N HIS A 11 -10.60 9.26 1.68
CA HIS A 11 -10.80 9.75 0.32
C HIS A 11 -11.15 11.24 0.34
N LYS A 12 -10.41 12.05 -0.41
CA LYS A 12 -10.65 13.47 -0.69
C LYS A 12 -10.91 13.63 -2.20
N GLU A 13 -11.19 14.86 -2.65
CA GLU A 13 -11.50 15.14 -4.07
C GLU A 13 -10.35 14.81 -5.03
N ASP A 14 -9.12 14.89 -4.54
CA ASP A 14 -7.88 14.76 -5.31
C ASP A 14 -7.13 13.43 -5.09
N GLY A 15 -7.60 12.57 -4.17
CA GLY A 15 -6.98 11.29 -3.92
C GLY A 15 -7.28 10.68 -2.56
N LEU A 16 -6.62 9.55 -2.29
CA LEU A 16 -6.65 8.88 -0.98
C LEU A 16 -5.51 9.38 -0.11
N TYR A 17 -5.84 9.78 1.11
CA TYR A 17 -4.88 10.22 2.11
C TYR A 17 -4.80 9.17 3.21
N LEU A 18 -3.60 8.64 3.42
CA LEU A 18 -3.27 7.70 4.48
C LEU A 18 -2.61 8.47 5.62
N GLU A 19 -3.28 8.53 6.77
CA GLU A 19 -2.72 9.11 8.00
C GLU A 19 -1.98 8.01 8.77
N SER A 20 -0.76 8.31 9.20
CA SER A 20 0.09 7.37 9.93
C SER A 20 0.15 7.66 11.44
N ASP A 21 0.66 6.68 12.18
CA ASP A 21 0.92 6.76 13.61
C ASP A 21 1.94 7.83 14.01
N ARG A 22 2.78 8.25 13.07
CA ARG A 22 3.74 9.35 13.23
C ARG A 22 4.11 9.97 11.89
N ASN A 23 4.68 11.18 11.97
CA ASN A 23 5.30 11.85 10.83
C ASN A 23 6.72 11.30 10.62
N PRO A 24 7.20 11.20 9.37
CA PRO A 24 8.60 10.90 9.10
C PRO A 24 9.50 12.03 9.64
N GLU A 25 10.66 11.67 10.19
CA GLU A 25 11.63 12.65 10.71
C GLU A 25 12.39 13.39 9.60
N GLN A 26 12.43 12.79 8.41
CA GLN A 26 13.20 13.21 7.25
C GLN A 26 12.31 13.23 6.00
N LEU A 27 12.82 13.84 4.93
CA LEU A 27 12.10 13.89 3.66
C LEU A 27 12.05 12.50 3.03
N LEU A 28 10.84 12.07 2.67
CA LEU A 28 10.62 10.80 1.98
C LEU A 28 10.64 10.99 0.47
N THR A 29 11.35 10.11 -0.23
CA THR A 29 11.34 9.99 -1.69
C THR A 29 10.71 8.65 -2.07
N PRO A 30 9.61 8.63 -2.86
CA PRO A 30 8.98 7.38 -3.26
C PRO A 30 9.92 6.55 -4.11
N THR A 31 10.02 5.24 -3.83
CA THR A 31 10.91 4.35 -4.60
C THR A 31 10.18 3.57 -5.68
N GLY A 32 8.84 3.64 -5.76
CA GLY A 32 8.04 2.79 -6.63
C GLY A 32 8.22 1.31 -6.29
N ARG A 33 8.23 0.96 -5.00
CA ARG A 33 8.43 -0.43 -4.57
C ARG A 33 7.39 -0.82 -3.53
N LEU A 34 6.59 -1.83 -3.88
CA LEU A 34 5.62 -2.47 -2.99
C LEU A 34 6.08 -3.86 -2.59
N LEU A 35 5.90 -4.22 -1.32
CA LEU A 35 6.17 -5.54 -0.77
C LEU A 35 4.96 -6.03 0.02
N ALA A 36 4.93 -7.31 0.34
CA ALA A 36 3.99 -7.89 1.30
C ALA A 36 4.71 -8.25 2.59
N ASP A 37 4.06 -7.95 3.71
CA ASP A 37 4.36 -8.52 5.03
C ASP A 37 3.22 -9.47 5.39
N SER A 38 3.42 -10.74 5.04
CA SER A 38 2.43 -11.81 5.25
C SER A 38 2.17 -12.11 6.73
N ASP A 39 3.15 -11.93 7.61
CA ASP A 39 3.00 -12.21 9.04
C ASP A 39 2.07 -11.18 9.70
N ASN A 40 2.09 -9.93 9.22
CA ASN A 40 1.29 -8.83 9.77
C ASN A 40 0.09 -8.43 8.89
N PHE A 41 -0.16 -9.15 7.79
CA PHE A 41 -1.21 -8.80 6.81
C PHE A 41 -1.13 -7.33 6.40
N ALA A 42 0.03 -6.92 5.89
CA ALA A 42 0.26 -5.56 5.43
C ALA A 42 0.87 -5.52 4.04
N LEU A 43 0.47 -4.51 3.26
CA LEU A 43 1.20 -4.08 2.08
C LEU A 43 2.20 -3.01 2.52
N VAL A 44 3.45 -3.14 2.09
CA VAL A 44 4.56 -2.32 2.58
C VAL A 44 5.16 -1.56 1.42
N TYR A 45 4.96 -0.24 1.40
CA TYR A 45 5.61 0.64 0.44
C TYR A 45 6.94 1.14 0.99
N ILE A 46 7.97 1.18 0.15
CA ILE A 46 9.31 1.61 0.54
C ILE A 46 9.55 3.05 0.09
N PHE A 47 10.03 3.88 1.02
CA PHE A 47 10.53 5.22 0.75
C PHE A 47 12.05 5.26 1.01
N ASP A 48 12.78 6.04 0.21
CA ASP A 48 14.14 6.48 0.55
C ASP A 48 14.05 7.73 1.44
N SER A 49 14.96 7.83 2.39
CA SER A 49 15.09 8.90 3.37
C SER A 49 16.57 9.12 3.65
N GLU A 50 17.17 10.08 2.94
CA GLU A 50 18.58 10.48 3.08
C GLU A 50 19.59 9.29 3.11
N GLY A 51 19.38 8.27 2.28
CA GLY A 51 20.27 7.10 2.21
C GLY A 51 19.92 5.97 3.19
N ALA A 52 18.77 6.07 3.86
CA ALA A 52 18.12 4.99 4.59
C ALA A 52 16.75 4.66 3.97
N PHE A 53 16.20 3.50 4.32
CA PHE A 53 14.86 3.10 3.89
C PHE A 53 13.84 3.21 5.02
N VAL A 54 12.69 3.80 4.70
CA VAL A 54 11.50 3.86 5.55
C VAL A 54 10.43 2.97 4.94
N GLN A 55 9.80 2.14 5.77
CA GLN A 55 8.71 1.26 5.39
C GLN A 55 7.39 1.87 5.84
N VAL A 56 6.48 2.14 4.91
CA VAL A 56 5.10 2.50 5.26
C VAL A 56 4.25 1.25 5.12
N HIS A 57 3.75 0.77 6.25
CA HIS A 57 2.89 -0.40 6.37
C HIS A 57 1.43 0.04 6.24
N ILE A 58 0.71 -0.60 5.32
CA ILE A 58 -0.72 -0.43 5.05
C ILE A 58 -1.42 -1.74 5.47
N PRO A 59 -1.93 -1.81 6.72
CA PRO A 59 -2.63 -3.00 7.21
C PRO A 59 -3.87 -3.38 6.40
N GLU A 60 -4.25 -4.66 6.47
CA GLU A 60 -5.43 -5.24 5.78
C GLU A 60 -6.70 -4.39 5.91
N GLU A 61 -6.93 -3.78 7.08
CA GLU A 61 -8.12 -2.97 7.33
C GLU A 61 -8.30 -1.79 6.36
N PHE A 62 -7.22 -1.32 5.71
CA PHE A 62 -7.22 -0.21 4.74
C PHE A 62 -7.12 -0.69 3.28
N TRP A 63 -7.02 -1.99 3.02
CA TRP A 63 -6.98 -2.51 1.65
C TRP A 63 -8.24 -2.20 0.82
N PRO A 64 -9.47 -2.13 1.39
CA PRO A 64 -10.63 -1.68 0.64
C PRO A 64 -10.50 -0.26 0.08
N ASP A 65 -9.98 0.68 0.88
CA ASP A 65 -9.73 2.06 0.43
C ASP A 65 -8.62 2.08 -0.64
N LEU A 66 -7.56 1.30 -0.42
CA LEU A 66 -6.46 1.16 -1.38
C LEU A 66 -6.95 0.60 -2.73
N ASN A 67 -7.77 -0.45 -2.70
CA ASN A 67 -8.36 -1.05 -3.90
C ASN A 67 -9.26 -0.06 -4.63
N LYS A 68 -10.11 0.67 -3.90
CA LYS A 68 -10.95 1.71 -4.51
C LYS A 68 -10.10 2.74 -5.26
N SER A 69 -9.06 3.28 -4.62
CA SER A 69 -8.17 4.24 -5.28
C SER A 69 -7.40 3.64 -6.45
N HIS A 70 -7.04 2.36 -6.38
CA HIS A 70 -6.40 1.65 -7.47
C HIS A 70 -7.33 1.46 -8.69
N GLN A 71 -8.59 1.09 -8.47
CA GLN A 71 -9.59 0.96 -9.54
C GLN A 71 -9.90 2.31 -10.20
N GLU A 72 -9.99 3.38 -9.41
CA GLU A 72 -10.23 4.73 -9.90
C GLU A 72 -8.94 5.42 -10.43
N ARG A 73 -7.78 4.79 -10.24
CA ARG A 73 -6.44 5.35 -10.51
C ARG A 73 -6.25 6.75 -9.92
N THR A 74 -6.79 6.97 -8.71
CA THR A 74 -6.63 8.23 -7.99
C THR A 74 -5.32 8.22 -7.20
N PRO A 75 -4.58 9.35 -7.16
CA PRO A 75 -3.36 9.45 -6.37
C PRO A 75 -3.53 9.03 -4.91
N ILE A 76 -2.46 8.48 -4.34
CA ILE A 76 -2.40 8.06 -2.94
C ILE A 76 -1.29 8.85 -2.24
N TYR A 77 -1.61 9.45 -1.10
CA TYR A 77 -0.72 10.34 -0.37
C TYR A 77 -0.52 9.88 1.07
N LEU A 78 0.67 10.10 1.60
CA LEU A 78 0.94 10.02 3.03
C LEU A 78 0.62 11.39 3.63
N ASP A 79 -0.50 11.51 4.36
CA ASP A 79 -1.08 12.80 4.77
C ASP A 79 -0.08 13.63 5.60
N THR A 80 0.70 12.97 6.45
CA THR A 80 1.66 13.61 7.36
C THR A 80 2.76 14.41 6.68
N SER A 81 3.09 14.06 5.43
CA SER A 81 4.13 14.73 4.64
C SER A 81 3.63 15.20 3.29
N SER A 82 2.35 14.94 2.97
CA SER A 82 1.75 15.16 1.64
C SER A 82 2.62 14.58 0.52
N VAL A 83 3.26 13.44 0.77
CA VAL A 83 4.12 12.74 -0.20
C VAL A 83 3.28 11.72 -0.94
N GLU A 84 3.34 11.73 -2.26
CA GLU A 84 2.67 10.76 -3.11
C GLU A 84 3.40 9.41 -3.12
N PHE A 85 2.63 8.33 -3.10
CA PHE A 85 3.13 6.97 -3.32
C PHE A 85 3.29 6.73 -4.83
N ALA A 86 4.35 7.27 -5.43
CA ALA A 86 4.57 7.14 -6.88
C ALA A 86 4.63 5.66 -7.33
N ASP A 87 4.10 5.38 -8.52
CA ASP A 87 4.04 4.06 -9.16
C ASP A 87 3.32 2.97 -8.33
N ILE A 88 2.59 3.33 -7.26
CA ILE A 88 1.95 2.34 -6.39
C ILE A 88 0.88 1.53 -7.13
N HIS A 89 0.20 2.11 -8.12
CA HIS A 89 -0.82 1.38 -8.84
C HIS A 89 -0.21 0.31 -9.75
N GLU A 90 0.88 0.64 -10.45
CA GLU A 90 1.64 -0.29 -11.29
C GLU A 90 2.29 -1.39 -10.45
N GLU A 91 2.84 -1.04 -9.29
CA GLU A 91 3.38 -2.02 -8.34
C GLU A 91 2.28 -2.93 -7.78
N LEU A 92 1.10 -2.39 -7.51
CA LEU A 92 -0.05 -3.18 -7.05
C LEU A 92 -0.56 -4.12 -8.15
N ASP A 93 -0.65 -3.68 -9.41
CA ASP A 93 -0.98 -4.55 -10.56
C ASP A 93 -0.02 -5.75 -10.60
N MET A 94 1.30 -5.50 -10.60
CA MET A 94 2.31 -6.55 -10.63
C MET A 94 2.26 -7.47 -9.40
N PHE A 95 1.99 -6.91 -8.23
CA PHE A 95 1.86 -7.69 -7.00
C PHE A 95 0.66 -8.64 -7.06
N LEU A 96 -0.50 -8.15 -7.51
CA LEU A 96 -1.74 -8.94 -7.62
C LEU A 96 -1.58 -10.11 -8.59
N ASP A 97 -0.89 -9.89 -9.72
CA ASP A 97 -0.55 -10.95 -10.69
C ASP A 97 0.33 -12.05 -10.09
N ILE A 98 1.25 -11.69 -9.18
CA ILE A 98 2.24 -12.62 -8.61
C ILE A 98 1.70 -13.38 -7.40
N ILE A 99 0.81 -12.77 -6.62
CA ILE A 99 0.29 -13.37 -5.38
C ILE A 99 -0.88 -14.33 -5.62
N GLN A 100 -1.62 -14.17 -6.72
CA GLN A 100 -2.78 -15.02 -7.04
C GLN A 100 -2.39 -16.51 -7.04
N GLY A 101 -3.06 -17.31 -6.19
CA GLY A 101 -2.79 -18.73 -6.01
C GLY A 101 -1.39 -19.09 -5.48
N ASN A 102 -0.58 -18.11 -5.06
CA ASN A 102 0.80 -18.31 -4.63
C ASN A 102 0.92 -18.47 -3.10
N ASN A 103 0.63 -19.67 -2.62
CA ASN A 103 0.66 -20.00 -1.18
C ASN A 103 2.03 -19.86 -0.49
N ASN A 104 3.11 -19.49 -1.21
CA ASN A 104 4.39 -19.15 -0.56
C ASN A 104 4.30 -17.89 0.29
N TYR A 105 3.29 -17.04 0.07
CA TYR A 105 2.96 -15.90 0.93
C TYR A 105 2.11 -16.30 2.14
N GLY A 106 1.80 -17.58 2.30
CA GLY A 106 0.83 -18.09 3.27
C GLY A 106 -0.59 -18.09 2.69
N PRO A 107 -1.35 -19.20 2.83
CA PRO A 107 -2.69 -19.29 2.25
C PRO A 107 -3.65 -18.21 2.78
N GLU A 108 -3.53 -17.85 4.05
CA GLU A 108 -4.37 -16.82 4.67
C GLU A 108 -4.12 -15.43 4.05
N MET A 109 -2.86 -15.09 3.74
CA MET A 109 -2.52 -13.83 3.06
C MET A 109 -3.08 -13.80 1.64
N VAL A 110 -2.95 -14.91 0.89
CA VAL A 110 -3.49 -15.03 -0.47
C VAL A 110 -5.01 -14.86 -0.44
N ASP A 111 -5.70 -15.58 0.44
CA ASP A 111 -7.15 -15.48 0.62
C ASP A 111 -7.58 -14.04 1.00
N ALA A 112 -6.83 -13.37 1.87
CA ALA A 112 -7.11 -11.99 2.26
C ALA A 112 -6.95 -11.02 1.09
N VAL A 113 -5.89 -11.16 0.28
CA VAL A 113 -5.69 -10.31 -0.90
C VAL A 113 -6.78 -10.55 -1.94
N GLU A 114 -7.10 -11.81 -2.26
CA GLU A 114 -8.17 -12.13 -3.22
C GLU A 114 -9.55 -11.61 -2.78
N LYS A 115 -9.80 -11.58 -1.46
CA LYS A 115 -11.02 -11.02 -0.88
C LYS A 115 -11.12 -9.50 -1.05
N HIS A 116 -10.04 -8.76 -0.84
CA HIS A 116 -10.04 -7.29 -0.85
C HIS A 116 -9.77 -6.68 -2.23
N PHE A 117 -9.06 -7.41 -3.09
CA PHE A 117 -8.73 -7.04 -4.48
C PHE A 117 -9.34 -8.05 -5.47
N PRO A 118 -10.67 -8.14 -5.58
CA PRO A 118 -11.30 -9.09 -6.48
C PRO A 118 -11.03 -8.71 -7.94
N VAL A 119 -10.70 -9.72 -8.75
CA VAL A 119 -10.65 -9.57 -10.21
C VAL A 119 -12.03 -9.15 -10.71
N PRO A 120 -12.15 -8.10 -11.54
CA PRO A 120 -13.43 -7.74 -12.15
C PRO A 120 -14.00 -8.95 -12.88
N ALA A 121 -15.29 -9.26 -12.64
CA ALA A 121 -15.95 -10.27 -13.45
C ALA A 121 -15.99 -9.77 -14.90
N ASP A 122 -15.46 -10.57 -15.83
CA ASP A 122 -15.66 -10.33 -17.27
C ASP A 122 -17.18 -10.30 -17.55
N ASP A 123 -17.71 -9.14 -17.95
CA ASP A 123 -19.07 -8.96 -18.50
C ASP A 123 -19.11 -9.30 -20.00
#